data_AF-A0A4Q9W0E5-F1
#
_entry.id   AF-A0A4Q9W0E5-F1
#
_cell.length_a   1.000
_cell.length_b   1.000
_cell.length_c   1.000
_cell.angle_alpha   90.00
_cell.angle_beta   90.00
_cell.angle_gamma   90.00
#
_symmetry.space_group_name_H-M   'P 1'
#
loop_
_entity.id
_entity.type
_entity.pdbx_description
1 polymer ?
#
loop_
_entity_poly.entity_id
_entity_poly.type
_entity_poly.pdbx_seq_one_letter_code
_entity_poly.pdbx_strand_id
1 'polypeptide(L)'
;FGLKKRDEMLMFLPENMARSMSNNIRRATPKIVDTSAIIDGRILDIIRCGFIDGDILIPQGVINELQVIADAKDSVKREKGQRGLDILNQLYDLDYPTRVIHPTQAHSDIDTLLIKLAQQYHAHVI
;
A
#
# COMPACT_ATOMS: atom_id res chain seq x y z
N PHE A 1 -12.75 -13.55 14.46
CA PHE A 1 -12.83 -13.65 15.95
C PHE A 1 -11.48 -13.60 16.69
N GLY A 2 -10.33 -13.77 16.02
CA GLY A 2 -9.02 -13.87 16.72
C GLY A 2 -8.21 -12.58 16.92
N LEU A 3 -8.50 -11.50 16.18
CA LEU A 3 -7.73 -10.25 16.25
C LEU A 3 -8.11 -9.39 17.46
N LYS A 4 -9.41 -9.11 17.67
CA LYS A 4 -9.89 -8.35 18.85
C LYS A 4 -9.45 -8.95 20.18
N LYS A 5 -9.44 -10.28 20.29
CA LYS A 5 -9.03 -11.01 21.50
C LYS A 5 -7.52 -10.89 21.79
N ARG A 6 -6.71 -10.61 20.76
CA ARG A 6 -5.26 -10.37 20.90
C ARG A 6 -5.00 -8.92 21.33
N ASP A 7 -5.75 -7.97 20.80
CA ASP A 7 -5.66 -6.56 21.22
C ASP A 7 -6.07 -6.38 22.69
N GLU A 8 -7.14 -7.06 23.11
CA GLU A 8 -7.52 -7.15 24.53
C GLU A 8 -6.41 -7.80 25.38
N MET A 9 -5.71 -8.82 24.85
CA MET A 9 -4.63 -9.51 25.55
C MET A 9 -3.38 -8.64 25.72
N LEU A 10 -3.11 -7.73 24.77
CA LEU A 10 -2.02 -6.77 24.85
C LEU A 10 -2.20 -5.76 25.99
N MET A 11 -3.45 -5.49 26.41
CA MET A 11 -3.75 -4.61 27.54
C MET A 11 -3.32 -5.19 28.90
N PHE A 12 -3.13 -6.51 29.00
CA PHE A 12 -2.76 -7.20 30.23
C PHE A 12 -1.25 -7.50 30.33
N LEU A 13 -0.46 -7.10 29.32
CA LEU A 13 0.99 -7.30 29.35
C LEU A 13 1.70 -6.10 29.99
N PRO A 14 2.83 -6.34 30.68
CA PRO A 14 3.70 -5.27 31.17
C PRO A 14 4.05 -4.28 30.05
N GLU A 15 4.06 -2.98 30.32
CA GLU A 15 4.22 -1.95 29.28
C GLU A 15 5.47 -2.13 28.42
N ASN A 16 6.57 -2.58 29.00
CA ASN A 16 7.81 -2.88 28.28
C ASN A 16 7.66 -4.07 27.32
N MET A 17 6.86 -5.07 27.67
CA MET A 17 6.56 -6.25 26.86
C MET A 17 5.50 -5.96 25.80
N ALA A 18 4.47 -5.19 26.13
CA ALA A 18 3.48 -4.69 25.17
C ALA A 18 4.15 -3.78 24.12
N ARG A 19 5.07 -2.89 24.54
CA ARG A 19 5.89 -2.08 23.63
C ARG A 19 6.84 -2.95 22.79
N SER A 20 7.44 -3.99 23.36
CA SER A 20 8.30 -4.93 22.62
C SER A 20 7.54 -5.77 21.59
N MET A 21 6.37 -6.30 21.94
CA MET A 21 5.49 -7.05 21.02
C MET A 21 4.88 -6.14 19.96
N SER A 22 4.45 -4.93 20.32
CA SER A 22 4.03 -3.91 19.36
C SER A 22 5.19 -3.52 18.42
N ASN A 23 6.41 -3.38 18.93
CA ASN A 23 7.61 -3.15 18.10
C ASN A 23 7.97 -4.36 17.22
N ASN A 24 7.63 -5.58 17.63
CA ASN A 24 7.81 -6.80 16.81
C ASN A 24 6.73 -6.91 15.71
N ILE A 25 5.52 -6.41 15.98
CA ILE A 25 4.46 -6.21 14.99
C ILE A 25 4.81 -5.05 14.03
N ARG A 26 5.66 -4.10 14.45
CA ARG A 26 6.23 -3.01 13.65
C ARG A 26 7.55 -3.36 12.93
N ARG A 27 7.84 -4.64 12.66
CA ARG A 27 9.10 -5.05 11.98
C ARG A 27 9.01 -5.25 10.47
N ALA A 28 7.81 -5.42 9.93
CA ALA A 28 7.68 -5.62 8.50
C ALA A 28 7.83 -4.28 7.77
N THR A 29 8.81 -4.21 6.89
CA THR A 29 9.11 -3.03 6.08
C THR A 29 7.87 -2.65 5.26
N PRO A 30 7.33 -1.42 5.34
CA PRO A 30 6.19 -1.01 4.54
C PRO A 30 6.48 -1.16 3.04
N LYS A 31 5.43 -1.34 2.25
CA LYS A 31 5.53 -1.55 0.80
C LYS A 31 4.83 -0.41 0.07
N ILE A 32 5.54 0.25 -0.83
CA ILE A 32 4.97 1.27 -1.72
C ILE A 32 4.60 0.60 -3.03
N VAL A 33 3.35 0.75 -3.46
CA VAL A 33 2.89 0.15 -4.72
C VAL A 33 3.12 1.11 -5.87
N ASP A 34 3.67 0.59 -6.96
CA ASP A 34 3.77 1.26 -8.25
C ASP A 34 2.53 1.04 -9.13
N THR A 35 2.29 1.97 -10.07
CA THR A 35 1.24 1.92 -11.08
C THR A 35 1.30 0.61 -11.89
N SER A 36 2.49 0.12 -12.23
CA SER A 36 2.64 -1.10 -13.03
C SER A 36 2.18 -2.36 -12.28
N ALA A 37 2.51 -2.47 -10.99
CA ALA A 37 2.08 -3.57 -10.12
C ALA A 37 0.56 -3.55 -9.89
N ILE A 38 -0.02 -2.34 -9.80
CA ILE A 38 -1.47 -2.15 -9.73
C ILE A 38 -2.15 -2.60 -11.03
N ILE A 39 -1.74 -2.11 -12.21
CA ILE A 39 -2.40 -2.42 -13.49
C ILE A 39 -2.42 -3.92 -13.77
N ASP A 40 -1.33 -4.62 -13.42
CA ASP A 40 -1.23 -6.06 -13.62
C ASP A 40 -2.10 -6.85 -12.62
N GLY A 41 -2.35 -6.30 -11.43
CA GLY A 41 -3.13 -6.94 -10.35
C GLY A 41 -2.35 -7.89 -9.47
N ARG A 42 -1.04 -8.06 -9.74
CA ARG A 42 -0.14 -8.92 -8.99
C ARG A 42 -0.15 -8.63 -7.48
N ILE A 43 -0.34 -7.37 -7.07
CA ILE A 43 -0.36 -7.00 -5.66
C ILE A 43 -1.49 -7.69 -4.88
N LEU A 44 -2.68 -7.84 -5.47
CA LEU A 44 -3.82 -8.49 -4.80
C LEU A 44 -3.56 -9.97 -4.58
N ASP A 45 -3.02 -10.64 -5.59
CA ASP A 45 -2.72 -12.07 -5.50
C ASP A 45 -1.62 -12.34 -4.46
N ILE A 46 -0.59 -11.50 -4.42
CA ILE A 46 0.50 -11.59 -3.44
C ILE A 46 -0.05 -11.41 -2.00
N ILE A 47 -0.92 -10.42 -1.78
CA ILE A 47 -1.56 -10.19 -0.48
C ILE A 47 -2.45 -11.38 -0.08
N ARG A 48 -3.30 -11.86 -0.98
CA ARG A 48 -4.21 -12.99 -0.72
C ARG A 48 -3.46 -14.28 -0.40
N CYS A 49 -2.30 -14.51 -1.02
CA CYS A 49 -1.46 -15.66 -0.75
C CYS A 49 -0.63 -15.51 0.55
N GLY A 50 -0.62 -14.34 1.18
CA GLY A 50 0.12 -14.08 2.43
C GLY A 50 1.64 -13.95 2.24
N PHE A 51 2.11 -13.63 1.03
CA PHE A 51 3.54 -13.50 0.71
C PHE A 51 4.11 -12.09 0.94
N ILE A 52 3.30 -11.18 1.46
CA ILE A 52 3.68 -9.80 1.76
C ILE A 52 3.37 -9.48 3.20
N ASP A 53 4.28 -8.72 3.80
CA ASP A 53 4.21 -8.23 5.15
C ASP A 53 4.33 -6.70 5.18
N GLY A 54 3.86 -6.11 6.28
CA GLY A 54 3.93 -4.67 6.50
C GLY A 54 2.87 -3.88 5.74
N ASP A 55 2.71 -2.61 6.11
CA ASP A 55 1.65 -1.77 5.57
C ASP A 55 1.83 -1.53 4.07
N ILE A 56 0.72 -1.57 3.32
CA ILE A 56 0.69 -1.09 1.93
C ILE A 56 0.49 0.42 1.93
N LEU A 57 1.42 1.12 1.30
CA LEU A 57 1.39 2.56 1.10
C LEU A 57 1.08 2.85 -0.36
N ILE A 58 -0.02 3.57 -0.60
CA ILE A 58 -0.45 3.96 -1.95
C ILE A 58 -0.12 5.44 -2.14
N PRO A 59 0.86 5.80 -2.99
CA PRO A 59 1.14 7.19 -3.29
C PRO A 59 -0.03 7.85 -4.01
N GLN A 60 -0.40 9.08 -3.59
CA GLN A 60 -1.41 9.87 -4.31
C GLN A 60 -1.04 10.05 -5.80
N GLY A 61 0.26 10.13 -6.13
CA GLY A 61 0.73 10.22 -7.51
C GLY A 61 0.33 9.02 -8.39
N VAL A 62 0.33 7.80 -7.83
CA VAL A 62 -0.08 6.57 -8.53
C VAL A 62 -1.57 6.62 -8.86
N ILE A 63 -2.40 7.07 -7.91
CA ILE A 63 -3.84 7.26 -8.14
C ILE A 63 -4.07 8.27 -9.27
N ASN A 64 -3.37 9.40 -9.22
CA ASN A 64 -3.50 10.46 -10.23
C ASN A 64 -3.07 9.96 -11.62
N GLU A 65 -1.98 9.21 -11.71
CA GLU A 65 -1.51 8.62 -12.97
C GLU A 65 -2.53 7.63 -13.54
N LEU A 66 -3.09 6.75 -12.71
CA LEU A 66 -4.14 5.82 -13.13
C LEU A 66 -5.39 6.54 -13.64
N GLN A 67 -5.80 7.64 -13.00
CA GLN A 67 -6.91 8.48 -13.48
C GLN A 67 -6.60 9.08 -14.86
N VAL A 68 -5.40 9.64 -15.05
CA VAL A 68 -4.96 10.18 -16.34
C VAL A 68 -4.95 9.09 -17.42
N ILE A 69 -4.49 7.88 -17.09
CA ILE A 69 -4.51 6.72 -17.99
C ILE A 69 -5.95 6.29 -18.30
N ALA A 70 -6.84 6.30 -17.30
CA ALA A 70 -8.26 5.96 -17.46
C ALA A 70 -9.02 6.96 -18.35
N ASP A 71 -8.57 8.22 -18.41
CA ASP A 71 -9.14 9.25 -19.28
C ASP A 71 -8.46 9.34 -20.65
N ALA A 72 -7.54 8.42 -20.97
CA ALA A 72 -6.83 8.42 -22.24
C ALA A 72 -7.78 8.16 -23.44
N LYS A 73 -7.50 8.82 -24.57
CA LYS A 73 -8.21 8.59 -25.85
C LYS A 73 -8.01 7.18 -26.40
N ASP A 74 -6.86 6.58 -26.10
CA ASP A 74 -6.52 5.22 -26.48
C ASP A 74 -7.31 4.23 -25.61
N SER A 75 -8.11 3.37 -26.24
CA SER A 75 -8.99 2.43 -25.53
C SER A 75 -8.23 1.44 -24.66
N VAL A 76 -7.06 0.97 -25.11
CA VAL A 76 -6.23 0.01 -24.36
C VAL A 76 -5.64 0.67 -23.12
N LYS A 77 -5.18 1.93 -23.23
CA LYS A 77 -4.74 2.70 -22.07
C LYS A 77 -5.89 2.92 -21.09
N ARG A 78 -7.05 3.36 -21.58
CA ARG A 78 -8.24 3.58 -20.75
C ARG A 78 -8.66 2.33 -19.98
N GLU A 79 -8.73 1.17 -20.63
CA GLU A 79 -9.05 -0.10 -19.97
C GLU A 79 -8.02 -0.46 -18.88
N LYS A 80 -6.73 -0.22 -19.13
CA LYS A 80 -5.67 -0.44 -18.12
C LYS A 80 -5.82 0.48 -16.91
N GLY A 81 -6.11 1.77 -17.13
CA GLY A 81 -6.31 2.74 -16.06
C GLY A 81 -7.52 2.41 -15.20
N GLN A 82 -8.65 2.10 -15.84
CA GLN A 82 -9.88 1.66 -15.18
C GLN A 82 -9.64 0.40 -14.34
N ARG A 83 -8.99 -0.61 -14.93
CA ARG A 83 -8.61 -1.84 -14.21
C ARG A 83 -7.73 -1.54 -12.99
N GLY A 84 -6.76 -0.63 -13.12
CA GLY A 84 -5.90 -0.25 -12.01
C GLY A 84 -6.67 0.42 -10.86
N LEU A 85 -7.62 1.30 -11.18
CA LEU A 85 -8.51 1.91 -10.18
C LEU A 85 -9.41 0.87 -9.49
N ASP A 86 -9.92 -0.13 -10.24
CA ASP A 86 -10.69 -1.23 -9.67
C ASP A 86 -9.86 -2.09 -8.70
N ILE A 87 -8.59 -2.30 -9.02
CA ILE A 87 -7.64 -3.03 -8.17
C ILE A 87 -7.32 -2.25 -6.89
N LEU A 88 -7.19 -0.93 -6.96
CA LEU A 88 -7.05 -0.08 -5.78
C LEU A 88 -8.29 -0.17 -4.88
N ASN A 89 -9.50 -0.16 -5.44
CA ASN A 89 -10.73 -0.33 -4.65
C ASN A 89 -10.76 -1.71 -3.96
N GLN A 90 -10.43 -2.78 -4.69
CA GLN A 90 -10.33 -4.11 -4.09
C GLN A 90 -9.28 -4.17 -2.98
N LEU A 91 -8.14 -3.48 -3.14
CA LEU A 91 -7.09 -3.42 -2.12
C LEU A 91 -7.59 -2.73 -0.84
N TYR A 92 -8.42 -1.69 -0.97
CA TYR A 92 -9.08 -1.03 0.15
C TYR A 92 -10.11 -1.90 0.87
N ASP A 93 -10.79 -2.78 0.14
CA ASP A 93 -11.79 -3.69 0.69
C ASP A 93 -11.15 -4.90 1.40
N LEU A 94 -9.86 -5.14 1.20
CA LEU A 94 -9.13 -6.18 1.93
C LEU A 94 -8.93 -5.77 3.39
N ASP A 95 -9.05 -6.75 4.30
CA ASP A 95 -8.65 -6.62 5.70
C ASP A 95 -7.11 -6.71 5.82
N TYR A 96 -6.41 -5.80 5.12
CA TYR A 96 -4.95 -5.68 5.11
C TYR A 96 -4.57 -4.21 5.37
N PRO A 97 -3.58 -3.91 6.25
CA PRO A 97 -3.18 -2.54 6.56
C PRO A 97 -2.76 -1.75 5.31
N THR A 98 -3.63 -0.85 4.87
CA THR A 98 -3.46 -0.08 3.63
C THR A 98 -3.79 1.38 3.89
N ARG A 99 -2.96 2.31 3.38
CA ARG A 99 -3.25 3.75 3.45
C ARG A 99 -2.66 4.52 2.27
N VAL A 100 -3.32 5.63 1.93
CA VAL A 100 -2.78 6.60 0.98
C VAL A 100 -1.79 7.53 1.66
N ILE A 101 -0.69 7.81 0.96
CA ILE A 101 0.35 8.75 1.37
C ILE A 101 0.45 9.89 0.38
N HIS A 102 0.63 11.10 0.91
CA HIS A 102 0.74 12.32 0.12
C HIS A 102 2.19 12.81 0.16
N PRO A 103 2.80 13.15 -1.00
CA PRO A 103 4.09 13.79 -1.00
C PRO A 103 4.00 15.19 -0.40
N THR A 104 5.07 15.61 0.28
CA THR A 104 5.21 16.96 0.85
C THR A 104 5.47 18.02 -0.20
N GLN A 105 5.91 17.61 -1.40
CA GLN A 105 6.26 18.50 -2.50
C GLN A 105 5.74 17.95 -3.82
N ALA A 106 5.37 18.85 -4.73
CA ALA A 106 4.99 18.47 -6.09
C ALA A 106 6.20 17.85 -6.82
N HIS A 107 5.97 16.75 -7.52
CA HIS A 107 6.98 16.05 -8.30
C HIS A 107 6.45 15.83 -9.71
N SER A 108 7.26 16.18 -10.72
CA SER A 108 6.88 16.04 -12.14
C SER A 108 7.03 14.61 -12.66
N ASP A 109 7.83 13.80 -11.97
CA ASP A 109 8.18 12.44 -12.36
C ASP A 109 7.79 11.46 -11.25
N ILE A 110 7.03 10.43 -11.64
CA ILE A 110 6.49 9.42 -10.73
C ILE A 110 7.61 8.58 -10.12
N ASP A 111 8.64 8.23 -10.88
CA ASP A 111 9.76 7.41 -10.41
C ASP A 111 10.51 8.14 -9.28
N THR A 112 10.82 9.42 -9.50
CA THR A 112 11.43 10.28 -8.48
C THR A 112 10.55 10.38 -7.21
N LEU A 113 9.22 10.45 -7.38
CA LEU A 113 8.28 10.46 -6.26
C LEU A 113 8.34 9.16 -5.46
N LEU A 114 8.28 8.00 -6.14
CA LEU A 114 8.34 6.69 -5.49
C LEU A 114 9.64 6.50 -4.69
N ILE A 115 10.79 6.89 -5.27
CA ILE A 115 12.10 6.79 -4.59
C ILE A 115 12.12 7.64 -3.31
N LYS A 116 11.64 8.89 -3.38
CA LYS A 116 11.62 9.79 -2.22
C LYS A 116 10.69 9.28 -1.13
N LEU A 117 9.51 8.79 -1.50
CA LEU A 117 8.58 8.19 -0.54
C LEU A 117 9.17 6.92 0.08
N ALA A 118 9.83 6.07 -0.72
CA ALA A 118 10.50 4.87 -0.20
C ALA A 118 11.58 5.21 0.82
N GLN A 119 12.40 6.23 0.56
CA GLN A 119 13.39 6.73 1.52
C GLN A 119 12.73 7.31 2.78
N GLN A 120 11.70 8.14 2.62
CA GLN A 120 11.01 8.81 3.73
C GLN A 120 10.32 7.83 4.67
N TYR A 121 9.67 6.79 4.12
CA TYR A 121 8.91 5.81 4.90
C TYR A 121 9.72 4.56 5.24
N HIS A 122 11.01 4.51 4.88
CA HIS A 122 11.84 3.30 4.97
C HIS A 122 11.12 2.08 4.37
N ALA A 123 10.55 2.26 3.18
CA ALA A 123 9.70 1.30 2.50
C ALA A 123 10.39 0.69 1.28
N HIS A 124 9.90 -0.47 0.83
CA HIS A 124 10.32 -1.08 -0.44
C HIS A 124 9.27 -0.80 -1.52
N VAL A 125 9.70 -0.48 -2.74
CA VAL A 125 8.79 -0.31 -3.89
C VAL A 125 8.49 -1.69 -4.48
N ILE A 126 7.22 -1.93 -4.82
CA ILE A 126 6.71 -3.14 -5.47
C ILE A 126 6.00 -2.77 -6.77
#